data_AF-A0A960FLL7-F1
#
_entry.id   AF-A0A960FLL7-F1
#
_cell.length_a   1.000
_cell.length_b   1.000
_cell.length_c   1.000
_cell.angle_alpha   90.00
_cell.angle_beta   90.00
_cell.angle_gamma   90.00
#
_symmetry.space_group_name_H-M   'P 1'
#
loop_
_entity.id
_entity.type
_entity.pdbx_description
1 polymer ?
#
loop_
_entity_poly.entity_id
_entity_poly.type
_entity_poly.pdbx_seq_one_letter_code
_entity_poly.pdbx_strand_id
1 'polypeptide(L)'
;MSRSAHGASPREAGPEIPRPGRRTLDRSGIATATLPPVQPPEHRDTWVELSTCELPVAAAYDWAVLPTCGAVVLFSGTVRDHAVDDGGVMRTDVVHLEYEAYTEQCVGVFEKIVQELRTRWPHTGRVAVLHRLGLIGLAESSVVVVVSAPHRPEAFEAARYAIDALKASAPIWKHETWRDGDDGDGSGWGTNAHVPVDPTTVPTVRGS
;
A
#
# COMPACT_ATOMS: atom_id res chain seq x y z
N MET A 1 -2.03 -46.85 -24.56
CA MET A 1 -2.82 -45.71 -24.04
C MET A 1 -2.84 -45.78 -22.53
N SER A 2 -2.18 -44.86 -21.82
CA SER A 2 -2.65 -44.23 -20.57
C SER A 2 -1.55 -43.44 -19.88
N ARG A 3 -1.65 -42.11 -20.09
CA ARG A 3 -1.43 -40.97 -19.18
C ARG A 3 -0.27 -41.04 -18.17
N SER A 4 0.82 -40.34 -18.51
CA SER A 4 1.75 -39.76 -17.52
C SER A 4 1.04 -38.67 -16.71
N ALA A 5 1.03 -38.82 -15.38
CA ALA A 5 0.71 -37.74 -14.46
C ALA A 5 1.90 -36.77 -14.40
N HIS A 6 1.72 -35.54 -14.91
CA HIS A 6 2.61 -34.42 -14.59
C HIS A 6 2.28 -33.96 -13.16
N GLY A 7 3.11 -34.38 -12.21
CA GLY A 7 3.12 -33.78 -10.88
C GLY A 7 3.65 -32.34 -10.99
N ALA A 8 2.79 -31.36 -10.70
CA ALA A 8 3.23 -29.99 -10.53
C ALA A 8 4.15 -29.93 -9.31
N SER A 9 5.39 -29.47 -9.51
CA SER A 9 6.32 -29.17 -8.43
C SER A 9 5.71 -28.09 -7.53
N PRO A 10 5.79 -28.22 -6.18
CA PRO A 10 5.44 -27.13 -5.28
C PRO A 10 6.32 -25.92 -5.63
N ARG A 11 5.71 -24.73 -5.76
CA ARG A 11 6.47 -23.49 -5.83
C ARG A 11 7.10 -23.28 -4.45
N GLU A 12 8.42 -23.35 -4.37
CA GLU A 12 9.15 -23.01 -3.15
C GLU A 12 8.79 -21.58 -2.76
N ALA A 13 8.21 -21.41 -1.57
CA ALA A 13 8.00 -20.10 -0.97
C ALA A 13 9.38 -19.47 -0.74
N GLY A 14 9.62 -18.32 -1.36
CA GLY A 14 10.84 -17.54 -1.13
C GLY A 14 10.99 -17.15 0.35
N PRO A 15 12.20 -16.76 0.79
CA PRO A 15 12.47 -16.50 2.20
C PRO A 15 11.57 -15.39 2.75
N GLU A 16 10.73 -15.72 3.73
CA GLU A 16 9.87 -14.75 4.43
C GLU A 16 10.74 -13.77 5.22
N ILE A 17 10.54 -12.45 5.05
CA ILE A 17 11.24 -11.47 5.88
C ILE A 17 10.60 -11.48 7.28
N PRO A 18 11.38 -11.70 8.35
CA PRO A 18 10.84 -11.71 9.70
C PRO A 18 10.24 -10.34 10.03
N ARG A 19 9.05 -10.34 10.64
CA ARG A 19 8.36 -9.14 11.13
C ARG A 19 9.18 -8.44 12.23
N PRO A 20 9.11 -7.11 12.35
CA PRO A 20 9.68 -6.44 13.51
C PRO A 20 9.03 -6.98 14.80
N GLY A 21 9.85 -7.29 15.82
CA GLY A 21 9.34 -7.80 17.10
C GLY A 21 8.43 -6.77 17.78
N ARG A 22 7.28 -7.23 18.28
CA ARG A 22 6.25 -6.43 18.95
C ARG A 22 6.85 -5.49 20.00
N ARG A 23 6.70 -4.18 19.83
CA ARG A 23 6.56 -3.30 21.00
C ARG A 23 5.10 -3.39 21.41
N THR A 24 4.83 -4.13 22.49
CA THR A 24 3.51 -4.11 23.12
C THR A 24 3.18 -2.66 23.47
N LEU A 25 2.27 -2.05 22.71
CA LEU A 25 1.57 -0.87 23.16
C LEU A 25 0.66 -1.34 24.30
N ASP A 26 1.05 -1.00 25.52
CA ASP A 26 0.24 -1.13 26.72
C ASP A 26 -1.12 -0.45 26.48
N ARG A 27 -2.22 -1.15 26.79
CA ARG A 27 -3.59 -0.62 26.65
C ARG A 27 -3.93 0.44 27.71
N SER A 28 -3.00 0.78 28.61
CA SER A 28 -3.18 1.83 29.60
C SER A 28 -2.41 3.11 29.25
N GLY A 29 -3.14 4.13 28.81
CA GLY A 29 -2.65 5.51 28.78
C GLY A 29 -1.94 5.97 27.51
N ILE A 30 -2.61 5.91 26.35
CA ILE A 30 -2.23 6.81 25.25
C ILE A 30 -2.72 8.19 25.64
N ALA A 31 -1.83 9.03 26.16
CA ALA A 31 -2.00 10.46 26.02
C ALA A 31 -2.24 10.72 24.52
N THR A 32 -3.44 11.19 24.16
CA THR A 32 -3.79 11.61 22.81
C THR A 32 -2.97 12.86 22.48
N ALA A 33 -1.67 12.70 22.29
CA ALA A 33 -0.89 13.67 21.57
C ALA A 33 -1.45 13.64 20.16
N THR A 34 -2.29 14.62 19.83
CA THR A 34 -2.72 14.87 18.46
C THR A 34 -1.46 15.13 17.65
N LEU A 35 -0.95 14.09 16.99
CA LEU A 35 0.13 14.23 16.04
C LEU A 35 -0.35 15.20 14.94
N PRO A 36 0.52 16.09 14.47
CA PRO A 36 0.13 17.04 13.43
C PRO A 36 -0.34 16.29 12.19
N PRO A 37 -1.39 16.78 11.49
CA PRO A 37 -1.88 16.15 10.28
C PRO A 37 -0.78 16.12 9.23
N VAL A 38 -0.73 15.04 8.45
CA VAL A 38 0.20 14.86 7.33
C VAL A 38 0.05 16.03 6.36
N GLN A 39 1.14 16.75 6.09
CA GLN A 39 1.15 17.96 5.27
C GLN A 39 1.94 17.77 3.97
N PRO A 40 1.51 18.39 2.86
CA PRO A 40 2.26 18.32 1.61
C PRO A 40 3.62 19.01 1.74
N PRO A 41 4.65 18.55 1.00
CA PRO A 41 5.91 19.24 0.93
C PRO A 41 5.78 20.56 0.14
N GLU A 42 6.39 21.63 0.63
CA GLU A 42 6.27 22.98 0.05
C GLU A 42 6.97 23.14 -1.31
N HIS A 43 8.12 22.49 -1.48
CA HIS A 43 9.03 22.73 -2.62
C HIS A 43 9.55 21.44 -3.26
N ARG A 44 8.74 20.37 -3.26
CA ARG A 44 9.08 19.11 -3.91
C ARG A 44 7.93 18.68 -4.80
N ASP A 45 8.26 17.97 -5.88
CA ASP A 45 7.25 17.32 -6.73
C ASP A 45 7.03 15.84 -6.35
N THR A 46 7.64 15.42 -5.25
CA THR A 46 7.53 14.06 -4.71
C THR A 46 7.13 14.15 -3.24
N TRP A 47 6.07 13.45 -2.87
CA TRP A 47 5.60 13.31 -1.49
C TRP A 47 5.53 11.83 -1.14
N VAL A 48 6.50 11.35 -0.35
CA VAL A 48 6.53 9.97 0.14
C VAL A 48 6.43 10.01 1.66
N GLU A 49 5.53 9.22 2.23
CA GLU A 49 5.33 9.26 3.68
C GLU A 49 4.74 7.96 4.23
N LEU A 50 5.25 7.56 5.39
CA LEU A 50 4.60 6.63 6.30
C LEU A 50 4.10 7.42 7.51
N SER A 51 2.80 7.31 7.80
CA SER A 51 2.20 8.04 8.91
C SER A 51 1.31 7.15 9.77
N THR A 52 1.16 7.47 11.04
CA THR A 52 0.13 6.88 11.91
C THR A 52 -1.16 7.70 11.93
N CYS A 53 -1.17 8.87 11.29
CA CYS A 53 -2.33 9.75 11.16
C CYS A 53 -3.17 9.40 9.93
N GLU A 54 -4.39 9.97 9.87
CA GLU A 54 -5.23 9.89 8.68
C GLU A 54 -4.52 10.47 7.46
N LEU A 55 -4.71 9.82 6.29
CA LEU A 55 -4.12 10.26 5.04
C LEU A 55 -4.95 11.41 4.44
N PRO A 56 -4.33 12.53 4.03
CA PRO A 56 -5.04 13.72 3.60
C PRO A 56 -5.44 13.61 2.12
N VAL A 57 -6.40 12.74 1.79
CA VAL A 57 -6.78 12.38 0.41
C VAL A 57 -7.05 13.62 -0.46
N ALA A 58 -7.88 14.55 0.02
CA ALA A 58 -8.22 15.78 -0.71
C ALA A 58 -7.00 16.69 -0.89
N ALA A 59 -6.21 16.91 0.17
CA ALA A 59 -5.04 17.77 0.09
C ALA A 59 -3.95 17.17 -0.83
N ALA A 60 -3.83 15.84 -0.88
CA ALA A 60 -2.92 15.15 -1.79
C ALA A 60 -3.35 15.31 -3.25
N TYR A 61 -4.66 15.27 -3.53
CA TYR A 61 -5.19 15.62 -4.85
C TYR A 61 -4.88 17.07 -5.21
N ASP A 62 -5.26 18.02 -4.35
CA ASP A 62 -5.09 19.45 -4.59
C ASP A 62 -3.61 19.83 -4.79
N TRP A 63 -2.72 19.24 -3.97
CA TRP A 63 -1.29 19.42 -4.12
C TRP A 63 -0.78 18.92 -5.48
N ALA A 64 -1.34 17.86 -6.06
CA ALA A 64 -0.89 17.34 -7.35
C ALA A 64 -1.42 18.14 -8.56
N VAL A 65 -2.36 19.07 -8.37
CA VAL A 65 -2.88 19.91 -9.45
C VAL A 65 -1.82 20.92 -9.88
N LEU A 66 -1.42 20.87 -11.15
CA LEU A 66 -0.43 21.75 -11.75
C LEU A 66 -0.97 22.37 -13.05
N PRO A 67 -0.66 23.65 -13.36
CA PRO A 67 -1.06 24.28 -14.63
C PRO A 67 -0.54 23.56 -15.88
N THR A 68 0.56 22.80 -15.75
CA THR A 68 1.18 22.03 -16.83
C THR A 68 0.59 20.62 -17.00
N CYS A 69 -0.30 20.19 -16.09
CA CYS A 69 -0.88 18.86 -16.08
C CYS A 69 -2.38 18.91 -16.39
N GLY A 70 -2.81 18.25 -17.46
CA GLY A 70 -4.22 18.11 -17.82
C GLY A 70 -4.94 16.94 -17.12
N ALA A 71 -4.21 16.11 -16.35
CA ALA A 71 -4.76 14.97 -15.65
C ALA A 71 -4.11 14.78 -14.27
N VAL A 72 -4.93 14.38 -13.30
CA VAL A 72 -4.53 13.88 -11.99
C VAL A 72 -5.28 12.58 -11.75
N VAL A 73 -4.56 11.51 -11.42
CA VAL A 73 -5.14 10.22 -11.01
C VAL A 73 -4.81 10.02 -9.54
N LEU A 74 -5.85 9.74 -8.76
CA LEU A 74 -5.75 9.37 -7.35
C LEU A 74 -6.28 7.96 -7.16
N PHE A 75 -5.47 7.13 -6.51
CA PHE A 75 -5.87 5.85 -5.96
C PHE A 75 -5.91 5.94 -4.44
N SER A 76 -7.01 5.46 -3.85
CA SER A 76 -7.16 5.31 -2.40
C SER A 76 -7.56 3.87 -2.09
N GLY A 77 -6.69 3.15 -1.39
CA GLY A 77 -7.01 1.82 -0.86
C GLY A 77 -7.70 1.95 0.48
N THR A 78 -8.97 1.56 0.56
CA THR A 78 -9.77 1.64 1.79
C THR A 78 -10.00 0.29 2.43
N VAL A 79 -10.20 0.30 3.75
CA VAL A 79 -10.58 -0.90 4.49
C VAL A 79 -12.02 -1.30 4.15
N ARG A 80 -12.21 -2.58 3.82
CA ARG A 80 -13.52 -3.18 3.53
C ARG A 80 -13.97 -4.04 4.70
N ASP A 81 -15.27 -4.31 4.76
CA ASP A 81 -15.92 -5.20 5.72
C ASP A 81 -15.67 -6.69 5.46
N HIS A 82 -14.90 -7.01 4.41
CA HIS A 82 -14.50 -8.36 4.05
C HIS A 82 -13.08 -8.38 3.49
N ALA A 83 -12.41 -9.51 3.67
CA ALA A 83 -11.07 -9.76 3.17
C ALA A 83 -10.96 -11.17 2.60
N VAL A 84 -10.07 -11.34 1.63
CA VAL A 84 -9.69 -12.65 1.11
C VAL A 84 -8.23 -12.82 1.47
N ASP A 85 -7.90 -13.88 2.19
CA ASP A 85 -6.51 -14.22 2.48
C ASP A 85 -5.81 -14.82 1.26
N ASP A 86 -4.50 -15.05 1.38
CA ASP A 86 -3.67 -15.57 0.28
C ASP A 86 -4.04 -17.01 -0.11
N GLY A 87 -4.74 -17.73 0.78
CA GLY A 87 -5.30 -19.06 0.53
C GLY A 87 -6.66 -19.02 -0.18
N GLY A 88 -7.21 -17.83 -0.44
CA GLY A 88 -8.52 -17.66 -1.06
C GLY A 88 -9.69 -17.77 -0.08
N VAL A 89 -9.43 -17.78 1.23
CA VAL A 89 -10.48 -17.86 2.25
C VAL A 89 -11.07 -16.47 2.45
N MET A 90 -12.39 -16.36 2.24
CA MET A 90 -13.14 -15.14 2.50
C MET A 90 -13.42 -15.02 4.00
N ARG A 91 -13.07 -13.88 4.57
CA ARG A 91 -13.44 -13.41 5.91
C ARG A 91 -14.48 -12.32 5.76
N THR A 92 -15.62 -12.48 6.41
CA THR A 92 -16.67 -11.46 6.53
C THR A 92 -16.59 -10.78 7.89
N ASP A 93 -17.27 -9.65 8.06
CA ASP A 93 -17.30 -8.90 9.32
C ASP A 93 -15.92 -8.43 9.83
N VAL A 94 -15.05 -8.01 8.90
CA VAL A 94 -13.80 -7.31 9.24
C VAL A 94 -14.14 -6.01 9.96
N VAL A 95 -13.51 -5.78 11.11
CA VAL A 95 -13.75 -4.59 11.95
C VAL A 95 -12.70 -3.50 11.77
N HIS A 96 -11.45 -3.89 11.56
CA HIS A 96 -10.32 -3.00 11.32
C HIS A 96 -9.13 -3.77 10.76
N LEU A 97 -8.17 -3.02 10.22
CA LEU A 97 -6.84 -3.51 9.86
C LEU A 97 -5.79 -2.87 10.77
N GLU A 98 -4.71 -3.60 11.04
CA GLU A 98 -3.50 -3.06 11.66
C GLU A 98 -2.32 -3.21 10.69
N TYR A 99 -1.58 -2.13 10.47
CA TYR A 99 -0.43 -2.13 9.58
C TYR A 99 0.88 -1.88 10.33
N GLU A 100 1.87 -2.75 10.09
CA GLU A 100 3.24 -2.62 10.59
C GLU A 100 4.23 -2.57 9.44
N ALA A 101 5.37 -1.90 9.63
CA ALA A 101 6.36 -1.74 8.57
C ALA A 101 7.78 -1.58 9.12
N TYR A 102 8.78 -1.98 8.32
CA TYR A 102 10.14 -1.49 8.50
C TYR A 102 10.24 -0.09 7.89
N THR A 103 9.96 0.93 8.71
CA THR A 103 9.73 2.32 8.27
C THR A 103 10.87 2.88 7.43
N GLU A 104 12.11 2.76 7.88
CA GLU A 104 13.30 3.27 7.17
C GLU A 104 13.45 2.65 5.77
N GLN A 105 13.18 1.35 5.65
CA GLN A 105 13.27 0.65 4.36
C GLN A 105 12.12 1.03 3.43
N CYS A 106 10.91 1.19 3.96
CA CYS A 106 9.73 1.53 3.18
C CYS A 106 9.84 2.91 2.53
N VAL A 107 10.34 3.93 3.25
CA VAL A 107 10.53 5.27 2.66
C VAL A 107 11.51 5.21 1.48
N GLY A 108 12.63 4.51 1.64
CA GLY A 108 13.58 4.30 0.54
C GLY A 108 12.99 3.53 -0.64
N VAL A 109 12.10 2.56 -0.39
CA VAL A 109 11.35 1.86 -1.44
C VAL A 109 10.38 2.81 -2.16
N PHE A 110 9.64 3.65 -1.44
CA PHE A 110 8.71 4.61 -2.05
C PHE A 110 9.47 5.62 -2.93
N GLU A 111 10.62 6.11 -2.48
CA GLU A 111 11.48 6.97 -3.31
C GLU A 111 11.92 6.26 -4.59
N LYS A 112 12.36 5.00 -4.51
CA LYS A 112 12.74 4.21 -5.69
C LYS A 112 11.57 3.98 -6.66
N ILE A 113 10.36 3.75 -6.14
CA ILE A 113 9.14 3.63 -6.97
C ILE A 113 8.92 4.93 -7.73
N VAL A 114 9.01 6.09 -7.07
CA VAL A 114 8.82 7.39 -7.73
C VAL A 114 9.93 7.66 -8.76
N GLN A 115 11.18 7.30 -8.45
CA GLN A 115 12.30 7.42 -9.40
C GLN A 115 12.05 6.59 -10.67
N GLU A 116 11.68 5.32 -10.51
CA GLU A 116 11.39 4.43 -11.63
C GLU A 116 10.16 4.88 -12.43
N LEU A 117 9.12 5.35 -11.73
CA LEU A 117 7.95 5.96 -12.37
C LEU A 117 8.35 7.14 -13.26
N ARG A 118 9.24 8.03 -12.78
CA ARG A 118 9.73 9.17 -13.57
C ARG A 118 10.62 8.74 -14.74
N THR A 119 11.35 7.64 -14.61
CA THR A 119 12.10 7.05 -15.73
C THR A 119 11.16 6.54 -16.83
N ARG A 120 10.05 5.89 -16.45
CA ARG A 120 9.07 5.33 -17.39
C ARG A 120 8.16 6.39 -18.01
N TRP A 121 7.72 7.36 -17.21
CA TRP A 121 6.84 8.46 -17.64
C TRP A 121 7.47 9.81 -17.26
N PRO A 122 8.44 10.31 -18.07
CA PRO A 122 9.24 11.51 -17.75
C PRO A 122 8.43 12.81 -17.73
N HIS A 123 7.22 12.79 -18.28
CA HIS A 123 6.33 13.96 -18.29
C HIS A 123 5.39 14.02 -17.08
N THR A 124 5.48 13.07 -16.14
CA THR A 124 4.70 13.15 -14.89
C THR A 124 5.11 14.37 -14.06
N GLY A 125 4.10 15.06 -13.51
CA GLY A 125 4.29 16.20 -12.64
C GLY A 125 4.54 15.78 -11.21
N ARG A 126 3.57 16.04 -10.33
CA ARG A 126 3.63 15.69 -8.91
C ARG A 126 3.21 14.26 -8.66
N VAL A 127 3.94 13.60 -7.75
CA VAL A 127 3.72 12.20 -7.37
C VAL A 127 3.67 12.09 -5.84
N ALA A 128 2.60 11.49 -5.32
CA ALA A 128 2.47 11.16 -3.90
C ALA A 128 2.34 9.64 -3.71
N VAL A 129 3.04 9.09 -2.73
CA VAL A 129 2.94 7.69 -2.29
C VAL A 129 2.92 7.69 -0.76
N LEU A 130 1.71 7.58 -0.20
CA LEU A 130 1.45 7.71 1.23
C LEU A 130 0.86 6.40 1.75
N HIS A 131 1.31 5.94 2.91
CA HIS A 131 0.72 4.76 3.55
C HIS A 131 0.58 4.97 5.06
N ARG A 132 -0.57 4.53 5.60
CA ARG A 132 -0.91 4.64 7.02
C ARG A 132 -0.53 3.37 7.77
N LEU A 133 0.00 3.53 8.97
CA LEU A 133 0.38 2.47 9.89
C LEU A 133 -0.52 2.49 11.13
N GLY A 134 -0.49 1.41 11.91
CA GLY A 134 -1.35 1.23 13.08
C GLY A 134 -2.76 0.80 12.71
N LEU A 135 -3.70 1.05 13.61
CA LEU A 135 -5.10 0.65 13.48
C LEU A 135 -5.85 1.57 12.51
N ILE A 136 -6.57 0.97 11.56
CA ILE A 136 -7.32 1.65 10.51
C ILE A 136 -8.72 1.05 10.44
N GLY A 137 -9.72 1.91 10.60
CA GLY A 137 -11.14 1.52 10.62
C GLY A 137 -11.72 1.28 9.23
N LEU A 138 -12.94 0.74 9.20
CA LEU A 138 -13.71 0.55 7.98
C LEU A 138 -13.87 1.85 7.18
N ALA A 139 -13.80 1.73 5.86
CA ALA A 139 -13.88 2.83 4.90
C ALA A 139 -12.77 3.90 4.99
N GLU A 140 -11.80 3.76 5.90
CA GLU A 140 -10.64 4.65 5.98
C GLU A 140 -9.56 4.25 4.97
N SER A 141 -8.82 5.23 4.46
CA SER A 141 -7.71 5.01 3.52
C SER A 141 -6.46 4.50 4.26
N SER A 142 -5.98 3.32 3.88
CA SER A 142 -4.70 2.79 4.34
C SER A 142 -3.54 3.18 3.43
N VAL A 143 -3.80 3.47 2.16
CA VAL A 143 -2.80 3.88 1.17
C VAL A 143 -3.39 4.88 0.20
N VAL A 144 -2.61 5.89 -0.17
CA VAL A 144 -2.95 6.90 -1.16
C VAL A 144 -1.80 7.04 -2.15
N VAL A 145 -2.11 6.94 -3.45
CA VAL A 145 -1.18 7.21 -4.54
C VAL A 145 -1.79 8.29 -5.42
N VAL A 146 -1.03 9.33 -5.72
CA VAL A 146 -1.46 10.41 -6.62
C VAL A 146 -0.40 10.65 -7.67
N VAL A 147 -0.81 10.78 -8.94
CA VAL A 147 0.09 11.13 -10.05
C VAL A 147 -0.59 12.16 -10.93
N SER A 148 0.10 13.27 -11.20
CA SER A 148 -0.29 14.23 -12.23
C SER A 148 0.52 14.05 -13.51
N ALA A 149 -0.09 14.35 -14.66
CA ALA A 149 0.58 14.35 -15.96
C ALA A 149 -0.12 15.29 -16.97
N PRO A 150 0.56 15.70 -18.06
CA PRO A 150 -0.04 16.47 -19.15
C PRO A 150 -1.30 15.82 -19.72
N HIS A 151 -1.31 14.50 -19.86
CA HIS A 151 -2.42 13.74 -20.43
C HIS A 151 -2.79 12.54 -19.56
N ARG A 152 -4.04 12.10 -19.71
CA ARG A 152 -4.62 11.02 -18.90
C ARG A 152 -3.95 9.65 -19.06
N PRO A 153 -3.45 9.21 -20.24
CA PRO A 153 -2.89 7.86 -20.36
C PRO A 153 -1.69 7.66 -19.45
N GLU A 154 -0.74 8.61 -19.45
CA GLU A 154 0.43 8.53 -18.59
C GLU A 154 0.04 8.59 -17.10
N ALA A 155 -0.91 9.44 -16.73
CA ALA A 155 -1.38 9.53 -15.34
C ALA A 155 -1.96 8.20 -14.83
N PHE A 156 -2.79 7.53 -15.63
CA PHE A 156 -3.38 6.24 -15.26
C PHE A 156 -2.34 5.13 -15.15
N GLU A 157 -1.48 5.00 -16.16
CA GLU A 157 -0.44 3.97 -16.19
C GLU A 157 0.57 4.14 -15.07
N ALA A 158 1.02 5.37 -14.82
CA ALA A 158 1.97 5.70 -13.77
C ALA A 158 1.37 5.47 -12.37
N ALA A 159 0.13 5.90 -12.12
CA ALA A 159 -0.54 5.67 -10.84
C ALA A 159 -0.77 4.17 -10.58
N ARG A 160 -1.14 3.42 -11.62
CA ARG A 160 -1.31 1.96 -11.53
C ARG A 160 0.01 1.27 -11.20
N TYR A 161 1.09 1.64 -11.89
CA TYR A 161 2.43 1.14 -11.59
C TYR A 161 2.84 1.44 -10.15
N ALA A 162 2.63 2.67 -9.67
CA ALA A 162 3.04 3.05 -8.31
C ALA A 162 2.34 2.20 -7.23
N ILE A 163 1.04 1.93 -7.35
CA ILE A 163 0.34 1.07 -6.38
C ILE A 163 0.75 -0.40 -6.48
N ASP A 164 0.92 -0.91 -7.70
CA ASP A 164 1.34 -2.31 -7.91
C ASP A 164 2.77 -2.51 -7.38
N ALA A 165 3.67 -1.55 -7.63
CA ALA A 165 5.04 -1.57 -7.14
C ALA A 165 5.11 -1.42 -5.61
N LEU A 166 4.30 -0.54 -5.00
CA LEU A 166 4.21 -0.44 -3.55
C LEU A 166 3.84 -1.79 -2.93
N LYS A 167 2.80 -2.46 -3.46
CA LYS A 167 2.33 -3.75 -2.94
C LYS A 167 3.34 -4.88 -3.12
N ALA A 168 4.17 -4.82 -4.17
CA ALA A 168 5.17 -5.83 -4.46
C ALA A 168 6.52 -5.60 -3.73
N SER A 169 6.86 -4.34 -3.44
CA SER A 169 8.20 -3.95 -3.02
C SER A 169 8.28 -3.45 -1.57
N ALA A 170 7.19 -2.98 -0.96
CA ALA A 170 7.24 -2.40 0.37
C ALA A 170 7.11 -3.49 1.46
N PRO A 171 8.05 -3.58 2.43
CA PRO A 171 7.95 -4.51 3.55
C PRO A 171 6.93 -4.00 4.58
N ILE A 172 5.64 -4.15 4.25
CA ILE A 172 4.49 -3.74 5.05
C ILE A 172 3.63 -4.97 5.33
N TRP A 173 3.34 -5.21 6.61
CA TRP A 173 2.47 -6.29 7.07
C TRP A 173 1.10 -5.75 7.40
N LYS A 174 0.07 -6.53 7.06
CA LYS A 174 -1.33 -6.26 7.37
C LYS A 174 -1.85 -7.36 8.30
N HIS A 175 -2.41 -6.96 9.42
CA HIS A 175 -3.22 -7.80 10.30
C HIS A 175 -4.68 -7.43 10.13
N GLU A 176 -5.54 -8.45 10.06
CA GLU A 176 -6.97 -8.28 9.92
C GLU A 176 -7.64 -8.81 11.19
N THR A 177 -8.60 -8.06 11.72
CA THR A 177 -9.46 -8.52 12.82
C THR A 177 -10.90 -8.54 12.33
N TRP A 178 -11.61 -9.64 12.59
CA TRP A 178 -13.00 -9.86 12.19
C TRP A 178 -13.80 -10.49 13.34
N ARG A 179 -15.13 -10.44 13.24
CA ARG A 179 -16.00 -11.16 14.18
C ARG A 179 -16.34 -12.53 13.60
N ASP A 180 -15.96 -13.61 14.28
CA ASP A 180 -16.36 -14.97 13.90
C ASP A 180 -17.61 -15.39 14.71
N GLY A 181 -18.78 -14.84 14.33
CA GLY A 181 -20.10 -15.31 14.79
C GLY A 181 -20.19 -15.71 16.27
N ASP A 182 -20.70 -16.93 16.52
CA ASP A 182 -20.92 -17.51 17.87
C ASP A 182 -19.65 -18.02 18.57
N ASP A 183 -18.50 -18.09 17.87
CA ASP A 183 -17.26 -18.71 18.37
C ASP A 183 -16.20 -17.69 18.85
N GLY A 184 -16.49 -16.39 18.78
CA GLY A 184 -15.64 -15.29 19.28
C GLY A 184 -14.99 -14.43 18.19
N ASP A 185 -14.22 -13.40 18.60
CA ASP A 185 -13.49 -12.56 17.64
C ASP A 185 -12.29 -13.33 17.05
N GLY A 186 -12.14 -13.29 15.72
CA GLY A 186 -11.02 -13.89 14.99
C GLY A 186 -10.00 -12.83 14.56
N SER A 187 -8.72 -13.20 14.51
CA SER A 187 -7.67 -12.29 14.02
C SER A 187 -6.54 -13.04 13.33
N GLY A 188 -5.98 -12.47 12.27
CA GLY A 188 -4.96 -13.12 11.47
C GLY A 188 -4.08 -12.14 10.74
N TRP A 189 -2.80 -12.50 10.59
CA TRP A 189 -1.86 -11.74 9.78
C TRP A 189 -1.93 -12.21 8.34
N GLY A 190 -2.11 -11.29 7.40
CA GLY A 190 -1.86 -11.55 5.99
C GLY A 190 -0.40 -11.90 5.78
N THR A 191 -0.14 -12.95 5.00
CA THR A 191 1.21 -13.47 4.73
C THR A 191 1.94 -12.76 3.59
N ASN A 192 1.38 -11.69 3.05
CA ASN A 192 1.88 -10.94 1.88
C ASN A 192 3.23 -10.22 2.06
N ALA A 193 4.00 -10.50 3.11
CA ALA A 193 5.40 -10.11 3.12
C ALA A 193 6.23 -11.11 2.31
N HIS A 194 6.00 -11.12 1.00
CA HIS A 194 6.94 -11.73 0.07
C HIS A 194 8.27 -10.98 0.13
N VAL A 195 9.35 -11.64 -0.31
CA VAL A 195 10.63 -10.96 -0.52
C VAL A 195 10.38 -9.69 -1.32
N PRO A 196 10.71 -8.49 -0.80
CA PRO A 196 10.57 -7.23 -1.49
C PRO A 196 11.13 -7.33 -2.90
N VAL A 197 10.27 -7.13 -3.89
CA VAL A 197 10.66 -7.10 -5.29
C VAL A 197 11.31 -5.75 -5.57
N ASP A 198 12.36 -5.70 -6.40
CA ASP A 198 12.92 -4.40 -6.80
C ASP A 198 11.89 -3.64 -7.66
N PRO A 199 11.54 -2.37 -7.34
CA PRO A 199 10.56 -1.59 -8.10
C PRO A 199 10.82 -1.53 -9.62
N THR A 200 12.09 -1.59 -10.04
CA THR A 200 12.48 -1.59 -11.46
C THR A 200 12.04 -2.85 -12.21
N THR A 201 11.78 -3.95 -11.49
CA THR A 201 11.38 -5.24 -12.06
C THR A 201 9.86 -5.43 -12.11
N VAL A 202 9.10 -4.56 -11.45
CA VAL A 202 7.63 -4.62 -11.44
C VAL A 202 7.11 -4.29 -12.84
N PRO A 203 6.34 -5.18 -13.49
CA PRO A 203 5.89 -4.97 -14.86
C PRO A 203 4.88 -3.82 -14.93
N THR A 204 4.88 -3.09 -16.04
CA THR A 204 3.74 -2.26 -16.41
C THR A 204 2.69 -3.15 -17.03
N VAL A 205 1.46 -3.17 -16.49
CA VAL A 205 0.34 -3.78 -17.19
C VAL A 205 0.05 -2.88 -18.38
N ARG A 206 0.59 -3.21 -19.56
CA ARG A 206 0.19 -2.57 -20.81
C ARG A 206 -1.26 -2.99 -21.07
N GLY A 207 -2.13 -2.00 -21.23
CA GLY A 207 -3.57 -2.20 -21.32
C GLY A 207 -3.99 -3.26 -22.36
N SER A 208 -4.99 -4.05 -21.96
CA SER A 208 -5.93 -4.78 -22.82
C SER A 208 -6.85 -3.84 -23.57
#